data_AF-A0AA97E0L5-F1
#
_entry.id   AF-A0AA97E0L5-F1
#
_cell.length_a   1.000
_cell.length_b   1.000
_cell.length_c   1.000
_cell.angle_alpha   90.00
_cell.angle_beta   90.00
_cell.angle_gamma   90.00
#
_symmetry.space_group_name_H-M   'P 1'
#
loop_
_entity.id
_entity.type
_entity.pdbx_description
1 polymer ?
#
loop_
_entity_poly.entity_id
_entity_poly.type
_entity_poly.pdbx_seq_one_letter_code
_entity_poly.pdbx_strand_id
1 'polypeptide(L)'
;MWNRYRQTSEFSQPWLLRFFDQIRFYEVSHDELQQIRTDFPHGRESFGKPAIRIEESEFSLAEYQSFIEEQSDSIDVFKQTRQNAFATEPRQLARQWAIPFR
;
A
#
# COMPACT_ATOMS: atom_id res chain seq x y z
N MET A 1 -7.16 3.21 -7.86
CA MET A 1 -8.38 2.43 -8.18
C MET A 1 -9.05 3.03 -9.41
N TRP A 2 -9.65 2.21 -10.26
CA TRP A 2 -10.13 2.59 -11.60
C TRP A 2 -11.61 2.26 -11.77
N ASN A 3 -12.42 3.24 -12.17
CA ASN A 3 -13.84 3.06 -12.51
C ASN A 3 -14.09 3.62 -13.91
N ARG A 4 -14.31 2.72 -14.87
CA ARG A 4 -14.47 3.09 -16.29
C ARG A 4 -15.89 3.52 -16.65
N TYR A 5 -16.89 3.01 -15.94
CA TYR A 5 -18.25 2.91 -16.46
C TYR A 5 -19.27 3.78 -15.72
N ARG A 6 -18.99 4.19 -14.47
CA ARG A 6 -19.95 4.94 -13.66
C ARG A 6 -19.28 6.16 -13.03
N GLN A 7 -19.76 7.35 -13.38
CA GLN A 7 -19.49 8.56 -12.63
C GLN A 7 -20.33 8.51 -11.35
N THR A 8 -19.68 8.35 -10.20
CA THR A 8 -20.29 8.61 -8.88
C THR A 8 -19.72 9.92 -8.34
N SER A 9 -20.23 10.41 -7.21
CA SER A 9 -19.75 11.63 -6.54
C SER A 9 -18.22 11.65 -6.36
N GLU A 10 -17.62 10.47 -6.18
CA GLU A 10 -16.19 10.27 -5.94
C GLU A 10 -15.38 10.12 -7.24
N PHE A 11 -16.03 9.82 -8.37
CA PHE A 11 -15.39 9.58 -9.67
C PHE A 11 -15.81 10.64 -10.70
N SER A 12 -15.23 11.83 -10.60
CA SER A 12 -15.29 12.82 -11.69
C SER A 12 -14.41 12.41 -12.89
N GLN A 13 -13.38 11.62 -12.64
CA GLN A 13 -12.48 11.01 -13.62
C GLN A 13 -12.43 9.49 -13.39
N PRO A 14 -12.03 8.67 -14.39
CA PRO A 14 -12.02 7.22 -14.23
C PRO A 14 -10.95 6.70 -13.25
N TRP A 15 -10.02 7.56 -12.83
CA TRP A 15 -9.07 7.29 -11.75
C TRP A 15 -9.42 8.10 -10.50
N LEU A 16 -9.34 7.45 -9.34
CA LEU A 16 -9.56 8.12 -8.05
C LEU A 16 -8.30 8.80 -7.51
N LEU A 17 -7.13 8.20 -7.78
CA LEU A 17 -5.87 8.64 -7.21
C LEU A 17 -5.22 9.70 -8.11
N ARG A 18 -4.76 10.77 -7.49
CA ARG A 18 -3.95 11.84 -8.08
C ARG A 18 -2.51 11.73 -7.59
N PHE A 19 -1.64 12.55 -8.15
CA PHE A 19 -0.26 12.67 -7.63
C PHE A 19 -0.29 13.18 -6.19
N PHE A 20 0.57 12.61 -5.35
CA PHE A 20 0.71 12.93 -3.92
C PHE A 20 -0.46 12.47 -3.02
N ASP A 21 -1.42 11.71 -3.54
CA ASP A 21 -2.44 11.08 -2.70
C ASP A 21 -1.83 10.05 -1.74
N GLN A 22 -2.29 10.08 -0.49
CA GLN A 22 -1.88 9.14 0.55
C GLN A 22 -2.87 7.99 0.65
N ILE A 23 -2.37 6.75 0.66
CA ILE A 23 -3.19 5.54 0.77
C ILE A 23 -2.97 4.91 2.14
N ARG A 24 -4.05 4.68 2.87
CA ARG A 24 -4.05 3.94 4.14
C ARG A 24 -4.82 2.64 3.98
N PHE A 25 -4.16 1.54 4.27
CA PHE A 25 -4.79 0.22 4.30
C PHE A 25 -5.25 -0.09 5.72
N TYR A 26 -6.39 -0.79 5.81
CA TYR A 26 -6.89 -1.35 7.06
C TYR A 26 -7.19 -2.83 6.82
N GLU A 27 -7.06 -3.63 7.88
CA GLU A 27 -7.29 -5.06 7.80
C GLU A 27 -8.79 -5.36 7.64
N VAL A 28 -9.10 -6.30 6.74
CA VAL A 28 -10.45 -6.82 6.49
C VAL A 28 -10.36 -8.32 6.21
N SER A 29 -11.44 -9.03 6.53
CA SER A 29 -11.61 -10.42 6.14
C SER A 29 -11.85 -10.57 4.63
N HIS A 30 -11.74 -11.80 4.13
CA HIS A 30 -12.04 -12.11 2.74
C HIS A 30 -13.48 -11.76 2.35
N ASP A 31 -14.44 -12.13 3.20
CA ASP A 31 -15.87 -11.93 2.92
C ASP A 31 -16.22 -10.44 2.93
N GLU A 32 -15.65 -9.67 3.85
CA GLU A 32 -15.77 -8.21 3.85
C GLU A 32 -15.21 -7.60 2.57
N LEU A 33 -14.04 -8.05 2.11
CA LEU A 33 -13.43 -7.54 0.88
C LEU A 33 -14.30 -7.83 -0.36
N GLN A 34 -14.90 -9.02 -0.45
CA GLN A 34 -15.80 -9.39 -1.55
C GLN A 34 -17.04 -8.49 -1.59
N GLN A 35 -17.64 -8.27 -0.43
CA GLN A 35 -18.81 -7.41 -0.30
C GLN A 35 -18.48 -5.96 -0.67
N ILE A 36 -17.39 -5.41 -0.12
CA ILE A 36 -16.90 -4.06 -0.43
C ILE A 36 -16.69 -3.90 -1.93
N ARG A 37 -16.05 -4.88 -2.60
CA ARG A 37 -15.82 -4.83 -4.05
C ARG A 37 -17.11 -4.84 -4.88
N THR A 38 -18.16 -5.50 -4.39
CA THR A 38 -19.45 -5.59 -5.08
C THR A 38 -20.25 -4.31 -4.91
N ASP A 39 -20.23 -3.72 -3.71
CA ASP A 39 -20.99 -2.53 -3.36
C ASP A 39 -20.31 -1.23 -3.85
N PHE A 40 -18.99 -1.25 -3.98
CA PHE A 40 -18.17 -0.09 -4.35
C PHE A 40 -18.60 0.61 -5.66
N PRO A 41 -18.86 -0.10 -6.79
CA PRO A 41 -19.34 0.55 -8.03
C PRO A 41 -20.76 1.11 -7.93
N HIS A 42 -21.46 0.85 -6.84
CA HIS A 42 -22.81 1.33 -6.58
C HIS A 42 -22.84 2.48 -5.55
N GLY A 43 -21.68 2.89 -5.02
CA GLY A 43 -21.58 3.93 -3.98
C GLY A 43 -22.27 3.55 -2.67
N ARG A 44 -22.45 2.25 -2.41
CA ARG A 44 -23.15 1.76 -1.22
C ARG A 44 -22.18 1.56 -0.07
N GLU A 45 -22.66 1.84 1.14
CA GLU A 45 -21.96 1.50 2.37
C GLU A 45 -22.01 -0.02 2.59
N SER A 46 -20.87 -0.63 2.90
CA SER A 46 -20.79 -2.05 3.28
C SER A 46 -20.42 -2.14 4.75
N PHE A 47 -21.16 -2.92 5.53
CA PHE A 47 -20.88 -3.14 6.97
C PHE A 47 -20.78 -1.85 7.80
N GLY A 48 -21.61 -0.83 7.49
CA GLY A 48 -21.57 0.47 8.18
C GLY A 48 -20.28 1.26 7.95
N LYS A 49 -19.47 0.88 6.97
CA LYS A 49 -18.28 1.62 6.53
C LYS A 49 -18.64 2.42 5.26
N PRO A 50 -18.29 3.72 5.18
CA PRO A 50 -18.40 4.47 3.95
C PRO A 50 -17.54 3.79 2.87
N ALA A 51 -18.03 3.78 1.63
CA ALA A 51 -17.39 3.07 0.52
C ALA A 51 -15.89 3.38 0.42
N ILE A 52 -15.51 4.66 0.58
CA ILE A 52 -14.15 5.16 0.84
C ILE A 52 -14.22 6.45 1.65
N ARG A 53 -13.28 6.64 2.58
CA ARG A 53 -13.02 7.93 3.23
C ARG A 53 -11.98 8.70 2.42
N ILE A 54 -12.41 9.79 1.79
CA ILE A 54 -11.53 10.73 1.08
C ILE A 54 -11.44 11.98 1.96
N GLU A 55 -10.23 12.38 2.30
CA GLU A 55 -9.97 13.59 3.08
C GLU A 55 -9.12 14.54 2.25
N GLU A 56 -9.50 15.82 2.25
CA GLU A 56 -8.66 16.86 1.68
C GLU A 56 -7.50 17.15 2.63
N SER A 57 -6.28 17.00 2.14
CA SER A 57 -5.06 17.20 2.92
C SER A 57 -4.02 17.91 2.08
N GLU A 58 -3.19 18.73 2.72
CA GLU A 58 -2.03 19.35 2.10
C GLU A 58 -0.77 18.52 2.40
N PHE A 59 0.14 18.44 1.43
CA PHE A 59 1.43 17.78 1.57
C PHE A 59 2.57 18.78 1.38
N SER A 60 3.35 19.01 2.43
CA SER A 60 4.57 19.84 2.38
C SER A 60 5.80 18.95 2.18
N LEU A 61 6.49 19.15 1.05
CA LEU A 61 7.73 18.43 0.76
C LEU A 61 8.83 18.78 1.78
N ALA A 62 8.88 20.02 2.25
CA ALA A 62 9.86 20.47 3.22
C ALA A 62 9.67 19.75 4.57
N GLU A 63 8.42 19.69 5.07
CA GLU A 63 8.10 18.97 6.30
C GLU A 63 8.39 17.48 6.17
N TYR A 64 8.09 16.89 5.01
CA TYR A 64 8.42 15.49 4.73
C TYR A 64 9.93 15.23 4.76
N GLN A 65 10.74 16.10 4.16
CA GLN A 65 12.21 15.96 4.19
C GLN A 65 12.76 16.08 5.61
N SER A 66 12.31 17.06 6.39
CA SER A 66 12.71 17.21 7.79
C SER A 66 12.32 15.99 8.63
N PHE A 67 11.13 15.42 8.40
CA PHE A 67 10.71 14.19 9.06
C PHE A 67 11.62 12.99 8.72
N ILE A 68 12.04 12.85 7.46
CA ILE A 68 12.95 11.77 7.06
C ILE A 68 14.34 11.96 7.68
N GLU A 69 14.84 13.19 7.77
CA GLU A 69 16.10 13.48 8.45
C GLU A 69 16.03 13.15 9.94
N GLU A 70 14.93 13.54 10.61
CA GLU A 70 14.70 13.25 12.03
C GLU A 70 14.62 11.74 12.32
N GLN A 71 14.01 10.96 11.41
CA GLN A 71 13.84 9.51 11.58
C GLN A 71 14.95 8.68 10.92
N SER A 72 15.99 9.30 10.38
CA SER A 72 17.04 8.66 9.57
C SER A 72 17.70 7.46 10.26
N ASP A 73 18.09 7.62 11.53
CA ASP A 73 18.71 6.55 12.32
C ASP A 73 17.79 5.32 12.45
N SER A 74 16.51 5.53 12.75
CA SER A 74 15.51 4.46 12.87
C SER A 74 15.29 3.73 11.53
N ILE A 75 15.21 4.51 10.45
CA ILE A 75 15.07 3.99 9.09
C ILE A 75 16.29 3.12 8.73
N ASP A 76 17.49 3.55 9.07
CA ASP A 76 18.72 2.85 8.73
C ASP A 76 18.91 1.57 9.55
N VAL A 77 18.57 1.57 10.85
CA VAL A 77 18.52 0.36 11.68
C VAL A 77 17.56 -0.67 11.08
N PHE A 78 16.38 -0.24 10.64
CA PHE A 78 15.40 -1.13 10.02
C PHE A 78 15.87 -1.67 8.66
N LYS A 79 16.50 -0.84 7.82
CA LYS A 79 17.10 -1.26 6.55
C LYS A 79 18.21 -2.29 6.76
N GLN A 80 19.10 -2.08 7.73
CA GLN A 80 20.17 -3.02 8.06
C GLN A 80 19.62 -4.35 8.56
N THR A 81 18.63 -4.32 9.46
CA THR A 81 17.97 -5.54 9.96
C THR A 81 17.36 -6.35 8.81
N ARG A 82 16.67 -5.67 7.89
CA ARG A 82 16.12 -6.29 6.69
C ARG A 82 17.21 -6.90 5.81
N GLN A 83 18.28 -6.16 5.51
CA GLN A 83 19.39 -6.65 4.69
C GLN A 83 20.06 -7.87 5.31
N ASN A 84 20.25 -7.89 6.62
CA ASN A 84 20.83 -9.03 7.34
C ASN A 84 19.92 -10.26 7.29
N ALA A 85 18.60 -10.08 7.49
CA ALA A 85 17.63 -11.16 7.36
C ALA A 85 17.64 -11.75 5.93
N PHE A 86 17.61 -10.90 4.90
CA PHE A 86 17.70 -11.34 3.50
C PHE A 86 19.06 -11.95 3.13
N ALA A 87 20.17 -11.50 3.71
CA ALA A 87 21.50 -12.06 3.44
C ALA A 87 21.69 -13.48 4.03
N THR A 88 20.84 -13.87 4.97
CA THR A 88 20.96 -15.15 5.68
C THR A 88 20.35 -16.31 4.86
N GLU A 89 19.39 -16.06 3.96
CA GLU A 89 18.67 -17.12 3.22
C GLU A 89 19.27 -17.58 1.86
N PRO A 90 19.88 -16.74 0.99
CA PRO A 90 20.33 -17.21 -0.33
C PRO A 90 21.60 -18.07 -0.25
N ARG A 91 22.39 -17.98 0.83
CA ARG A 91 23.66 -18.72 0.96
C ARG A 91 23.45 -20.18 1.37
N GLN A 92 22.38 -20.49 2.11
CA GLN A 92 22.01 -21.88 2.43
C GLN A 92 21.35 -22.57 1.23
N LEU A 93 20.45 -21.88 0.53
CA LEU A 93 19.82 -22.39 -0.70
C LEU A 93 20.86 -22.59 -1.82
N ALA A 94 21.80 -21.66 -2.02
CA ALA A 94 22.85 -21.84 -3.02
C ALA A 94 23.76 -23.06 -2.76
N ARG A 95 23.97 -23.45 -1.49
CA ARG A 95 24.70 -24.68 -1.12
C ARG A 95 23.90 -25.95 -1.33
N GLN A 96 22.58 -25.90 -1.17
CA GLN A 96 21.69 -27.07 -1.31
C GLN A 96 21.41 -27.45 -2.77
N TRP A 97 21.48 -26.49 -3.70
CA TRP A 97 21.11 -26.69 -5.11
C TRP A 97 22.32 -26.68 -6.09
N ALA A 98 23.55 -26.74 -5.59
CA ALA A 98 24.74 -26.85 -6.42
C ALA A 98 24.85 -28.25 -7.04
N ILE A 99 24.12 -28.49 -8.14
CA ILE A 99 24.28 -29.68 -8.99
C ILE A 99 25.61 -29.53 -9.75
N PRO A 100 26.57 -30.46 -9.62
CA PRO A 100 27.78 -30.43 -10.43
C PRO A 100 27.39 -30.76 -11.87
N PHE A 101 27.56 -29.80 -12.79
CA PHE A 101 27.48 -30.08 -14.22
C PHE A 101 28.65 -30.98 -14.62
N ARG A 102 28.35 -32.15 -15.19
CA ARG A 102 29.29 -33.07 -15.81
C ARG A 102 29.38 -32.80 -17.31
#